data_AF-A0A2Z5R0P2-F1
#
_entry.id   AF-A0A2Z5R0P2-F1
#
_cell.length_a   1.000
_cell.length_b   1.000
_cell.length_c   1.000
_cell.angle_alpha   90.00
_cell.angle_beta   90.00
_cell.angle_gamma   90.00
#
_symmetry.space_group_name_H-M   'P 1'
#
loop_
_entity.id
_entity.type
_entity.pdbx_description
1 polymer ?
#
loop_
_entity_poly.entity_id
_entity_poly.type
_entity_poly.pdbx_seq_one_letter_code
_entity_poly.pdbx_strand_id
1 'polypeptide(L)'
;MIASLTGRVSHVGLDNVILDVNGFGMLVHATARTLAGLHLGETATVLTSMIVREESMTLYGFAEPAEREVFDMMLSVSGIGPRIALAVLSVHTASEVERAVATGDDKAFTKVPGIGPKGARRIVLELAGKLILSESQGEEAAAPRAGWHGNRRSLMPSPPWAGLKKTLMPRLTPT
;
A
#
# COMPACT_ATOMS: atom_id res chain seq x y z
N MET A 1 -6.43 -0.33 10.15
CA MET A 1 -6.14 -0.47 8.71
C MET A 1 -4.64 -0.49 8.54
N ILE A 2 -4.09 -1.42 7.76
CA ILE A 2 -2.67 -1.42 7.38
C ILE A 2 -2.59 -0.59 6.10
N ALA A 3 -2.03 0.62 6.18
CA ALA A 3 -2.02 1.58 5.06
C ALA A 3 -0.80 1.42 4.14
N SER A 4 0.29 0.84 4.66
CA SER A 4 1.47 0.46 3.92
C SER A 4 2.26 -0.60 4.68
N LEU A 5 3.12 -1.31 3.97
CA LEU A 5 4.09 -2.25 4.54
C LEU A 5 5.47 -1.94 3.97
N THR A 6 6.47 -1.87 4.83
CA THR A 6 7.88 -1.81 4.45
C THR A 6 8.57 -3.06 4.98
N GLY A 7 9.24 -3.79 4.10
CA GLY A 7 9.90 -5.04 4.46
C GLY A 7 10.76 -5.59 3.33
N ARG A 8 11.42 -6.71 3.60
CA ARG A 8 12.25 -7.39 2.58
C ARG A 8 11.37 -8.28 1.72
N VAL A 9 11.48 -8.18 0.40
CA VAL A 9 10.75 -9.06 -0.52
C VAL A 9 11.29 -10.48 -0.38
N SER A 10 10.47 -11.39 0.16
CA SER A 10 10.85 -12.79 0.39
C SER A 10 10.30 -13.74 -0.66
N HIS A 11 9.26 -13.33 -1.40
CA HIS A 11 8.71 -14.06 -2.55
C HIS A 11 7.99 -13.09 -3.51
N VAL A 12 8.08 -13.34 -4.81
CA VAL A 12 7.27 -12.67 -5.86
C VAL A 12 6.57 -13.75 -6.67
N GLY A 13 5.25 -13.77 -6.61
CA GLY A 13 4.38 -14.66 -7.39
C GLY A 13 3.82 -13.97 -8.63
N LEU A 14 2.82 -14.57 -9.27
CA LEU A 14 2.16 -14.00 -10.46
C LEU A 14 1.18 -12.86 -10.11
N ASP A 15 0.54 -12.95 -8.95
CA ASP A 15 -0.52 -12.04 -8.50
C ASP A 15 -0.35 -11.60 -7.04
N ASN A 16 0.79 -11.91 -6.43
CA ASN A 16 1.08 -11.61 -5.04
C ASN A 16 2.59 -11.46 -4.77
N VAL A 17 2.91 -10.82 -3.64
CA VAL A 17 4.24 -10.70 -3.06
C VAL A 17 4.17 -11.08 -1.58
N ILE A 18 5.25 -11.64 -1.04
CA ILE A 18 5.44 -11.77 0.40
C ILE A 18 6.53 -10.80 0.83
N LEU A 19 6.19 -9.91 1.78
CA LEU A 19 7.14 -9.04 2.47
C LEU A 19 7.45 -9.63 3.83
N ASP A 20 8.73 -9.88 4.12
CA ASP A 20 9.22 -10.14 5.47
C ASP A 20 9.31 -8.80 6.22
N VAL A 21 8.39 -8.63 7.17
CA VAL A 21 8.32 -7.48 8.07
C VAL A 21 8.70 -7.95 9.47
N ASN A 22 9.98 -7.84 9.82
CA ASN A 22 10.53 -8.25 11.12
C ASN A 22 10.21 -9.72 11.50
N GLY A 23 10.32 -10.64 10.54
CA GLY A 23 10.06 -12.07 10.73
C GLY A 23 8.62 -12.49 10.42
N PHE A 24 7.73 -11.56 10.09
CA PHE A 24 6.35 -11.85 9.68
C PHE A 24 6.23 -11.80 8.15
N GLY A 25 5.87 -12.92 7.54
CA GLY A 25 5.58 -13.00 6.11
C GLY A 25 4.19 -12.43 5.80
N MET A 26 4.15 -11.21 5.28
CA MET A 26 2.92 -10.52 4.90
C MET A 26 2.63 -10.78 3.42
N LEU A 27 1.60 -11.59 3.14
CA LEU A 27 1.12 -11.82 1.78
C LEU A 27 0.26 -10.64 1.32
N VAL A 28 0.62 -10.05 0.19
CA VAL A 28 -0.06 -8.92 -0.42
C VAL A 28 -0.38 -9.25 -1.88
N HIS A 29 -1.66 -9.19 -2.25
CA HIS A 29 -2.08 -9.34 -3.65
C HIS A 29 -1.86 -8.04 -4.40
N ALA A 30 -1.31 -8.10 -5.60
CA ALA A 30 -1.02 -6.90 -6.38
C ALA A 30 -1.12 -7.19 -7.88
N THR A 31 -1.19 -6.13 -8.69
CA THR A 31 -1.18 -6.27 -10.15
C THR A 31 0.21 -6.68 -10.63
N ALA A 32 0.32 -7.30 -11.80
CA ALA A 32 1.62 -7.60 -12.42
C ALA A 32 2.47 -6.34 -12.63
N ARG A 33 1.84 -5.18 -12.88
CA ARG A 33 2.52 -3.88 -12.99
C ARG A 33 3.18 -3.49 -11.67
N THR A 34 2.46 -3.60 -10.56
CA THR A 34 3.00 -3.33 -9.21
C THR A 34 4.13 -4.30 -8.86
N LEU A 35 3.95 -5.59 -9.16
CA LEU A 35 4.94 -6.64 -8.85
C LEU A 35 6.23 -6.49 -9.66
N ALA A 36 6.17 -5.95 -10.88
CA ALA A 36 7.35 -5.75 -11.72
C ALA A 36 8.41 -4.84 -11.10
N GLY A 37 8.02 -3.94 -10.18
CA GLY A 37 8.93 -3.07 -9.43
C GLY A 37 9.48 -3.68 -8.13
N LEU A 38 9.14 -4.94 -7.80
CA LEU A 38 9.56 -5.60 -6.57
C LEU A 38 10.59 -6.69 -6.88
N HIS A 39 11.73 -6.64 -6.20
CA HIS A 39 12.85 -7.53 -6.45
C HIS A 39 13.18 -8.38 -5.23
N LEU A 40 13.34 -9.69 -5.45
CA LEU A 40 13.60 -10.65 -4.39
C LEU A 40 14.84 -10.28 -3.58
N GLY A 41 14.68 -10.20 -2.28
CA GLY A 41 15.74 -9.91 -1.34
C GLY A 41 16.04 -8.43 -1.10
N GLU A 42 15.36 -7.53 -1.81
CA GLU A 42 15.45 -6.08 -1.60
C GLU A 42 14.41 -5.60 -0.58
N THR A 43 14.64 -4.42 -0.01
CA THR A 43 13.63 -3.76 0.84
C THR A 43 12.72 -2.93 -0.05
N ALA A 44 11.41 -3.12 0.09
CA ALA A 44 10.40 -2.37 -0.63
C ALA A 44 9.35 -1.81 0.33
N THR A 45 8.68 -0.74 -0.10
CA THR A 45 7.47 -0.23 0.54
C THR A 45 6.30 -0.39 -0.42
N VAL A 46 5.21 -0.98 0.05
CA VAL A 46 3.98 -1.20 -0.72
C VAL A 46 2.84 -0.50 -0.02
N LEU A 47 2.09 0.34 -0.73
CA LEU A 47 0.86 0.94 -0.22
C LEU A 47 -0.23 -0.13 -0.19
N THR A 48 -1.00 -0.20 0.88
CA THR A 48 -1.97 -1.28 1.06
C THR A 48 -3.38 -0.79 1.36
N SER A 49 -4.35 -1.53 0.86
CA SER A 49 -5.74 -1.53 1.33
C SER A 49 -6.06 -2.90 1.93
N MET A 50 -6.62 -2.91 3.14
CA MET A 50 -6.89 -4.14 3.89
C MET A 50 -8.39 -4.42 3.91
N ILE A 51 -8.77 -5.56 3.36
CA ILE A 51 -10.16 -6.01 3.31
C ILE A 51 -10.38 -7.05 4.39
N VAL A 52 -11.29 -6.73 5.31
CA VAL A 52 -11.73 -7.64 6.38
C VAL A 52 -13.08 -8.24 6.00
N ARG A 53 -13.18 -9.54 6.12
CA ARG A 53 -14.39 -10.36 6.05
C ARG A 53 -14.46 -11.20 7.32
N GLU A 54 -15.57 -11.91 7.53
CA GLU A 54 -15.80 -12.68 8.76
C GLU A 54 -14.69 -13.72 9.02
N GLU A 55 -14.19 -14.37 7.97
CA GLU A 55 -13.19 -15.44 8.09
C GLU A 55 -11.87 -15.11 7.39
N SER A 56 -11.68 -13.87 6.92
CA SER A 56 -10.46 -13.52 6.19
C SER A 56 -10.04 -12.06 6.34
N MET A 57 -8.73 -11.86 6.30
CA MET A 57 -8.09 -10.56 6.17
C MET A 57 -7.16 -10.63 4.97
N THR A 58 -7.35 -9.75 4.00
CA THR A 58 -6.60 -9.76 2.75
C THR A 58 -6.01 -8.38 2.50
N LEU A 59 -4.72 -8.34 2.17
CA LEU A 59 -4.02 -7.13 1.77
C LEU A 59 -3.94 -7.05 0.25
N TYR A 60 -4.28 -5.87 -0.27
CA TYR A 60 -4.09 -5.51 -1.66
C TYR A 60 -3.05 -4.39 -1.74
N GLY A 61 -2.07 -4.54 -2.61
CA GLY A 61 -0.89 -3.70 -2.73
C GLY A 61 -0.86 -2.88 -3.99
N PHE A 62 -0.32 -1.66 -3.87
CA PHE A 62 -0.24 -0.66 -4.93
C PHE A 62 1.13 0.01 -4.91
N ALA A 63 1.62 0.39 -6.10
CA ALA A 63 2.88 1.13 -6.23
C ALA A 63 2.65 2.61 -5.96
N GLU A 64 1.50 3.13 -6.42
CA GLU A 64 1.18 4.55 -6.36
C GLU A 64 -0.08 4.83 -5.53
N PRO A 65 -0.18 6.00 -4.88
CA PRO A 65 -1.37 6.39 -4.12
C PRO A 65 -2.64 6.40 -4.97
N ALA A 66 -2.54 6.88 -6.21
CA ALA A 66 -3.67 6.96 -7.14
C ALA A 66 -4.27 5.59 -7.46
N GLU A 67 -3.44 4.55 -7.58
CA GLU A 67 -3.93 3.17 -7.78
C GLU A 67 -4.74 2.69 -6.57
N ARG A 68 -4.27 2.97 -5.34
CA ARG A 68 -5.00 2.63 -4.11
C ARG A 68 -6.31 3.40 -4.01
N GLU A 69 -6.30 4.69 -4.33
CA GLU A 69 -7.51 5.53 -4.34
C GLU A 69 -8.56 4.99 -5.31
N VAL A 70 -8.16 4.64 -6.54
CA VAL A 70 -9.06 4.01 -7.52
C VAL A 70 -9.60 2.68 -6.99
N PHE A 71 -8.76 1.84 -6.38
CA PHE A 71 -9.20 0.57 -5.81
C PHE A 71 -10.26 0.77 -4.73
N ASP A 72 -10.01 1.66 -3.76
CA ASP A 72 -10.93 1.93 -2.66
C ASP A 72 -12.26 2.52 -3.18
N MET A 73 -12.20 3.40 -4.17
CA MET A 73 -13.38 3.93 -4.84
C MET A 73 -14.17 2.87 -5.59
N MET A 74 -13.50 1.95 -6.30
CA MET A 74 -14.13 0.83 -6.98
C MET A 74 -14.91 -0.06 -6.01
N LEU A 75 -14.40 -0.26 -4.79
CA LEU A 75 -15.10 -1.05 -3.76
C LEU A 75 -16.40 -0.40 -3.27
N SER A 76 -16.59 0.91 -3.47
CA SER A 76 -17.85 1.58 -3.16
C SER A 76 -18.96 1.25 -4.15
N VAL A 77 -18.62 0.73 -5.34
CA VAL A 77 -19.58 0.42 -6.40
C VAL A 77 -20.30 -0.89 -6.11
N SER A 78 -21.63 -0.86 -6.14
CA SER A 78 -22.44 -2.05 -5.84
C SER A 78 -22.15 -3.21 -6.79
N GLY A 79 -21.67 -4.33 -6.24
CA GLY A 79 -21.34 -5.55 -6.99
C GLY A 79 -19.88 -5.62 -7.45
N ILE A 80 -19.04 -4.62 -7.12
CA ILE A 80 -17.60 -4.66 -7.39
C ILE A 80 -16.88 -5.13 -6.13
N GLY A 81 -16.32 -6.34 -6.20
CA GLY A 81 -15.47 -6.89 -5.16
C GLY A 81 -13.98 -6.58 -5.36
N PRO A 82 -13.14 -6.84 -4.35
CA PRO A 82 -11.68 -6.58 -4.41
C PRO A 82 -10.98 -7.22 -5.60
N ARG A 83 -11.35 -8.44 -5.97
CA ARG A 83 -10.77 -9.12 -7.13
C ARG A 83 -11.08 -8.41 -8.45
N ILE A 84 -12.30 -7.89 -8.60
CA ILE A 84 -12.70 -7.14 -9.80
C ILE A 84 -12.01 -5.78 -9.80
N ALA A 85 -11.96 -5.09 -8.67
CA ALA A 85 -11.26 -3.81 -8.54
C ALA A 85 -9.76 -3.93 -8.90
N LEU A 86 -9.08 -4.99 -8.43
CA LEU A 86 -7.68 -5.26 -8.81
C LEU A 86 -7.53 -5.64 -10.29
N ALA A 87 -8.51 -6.34 -10.86
CA ALA A 87 -8.54 -6.66 -12.29
C ALA A 87 -8.69 -5.39 -13.15
N VAL A 88 -9.46 -4.39 -12.70
CA VAL A 88 -9.55 -3.09 -13.38
C VAL A 88 -8.16 -2.44 -13.45
N LEU A 89 -7.42 -2.40 -12.35
CA LEU A 89 -6.07 -1.82 -12.29
C LEU A 89 -5.01 -2.65 -13.03
N SER A 90 -5.28 -3.93 -13.28
CA SER A 90 -4.45 -4.76 -14.15
C SER A 90 -4.63 -4.42 -15.64
N VAL A 91 -5.81 -3.94 -16.05
CA VAL A 91 -6.13 -3.59 -17.45
C VAL A 91 -5.91 -2.10 -17.73
N HIS A 92 -6.25 -1.24 -16.77
CA HIS A 92 -6.24 0.21 -16.90
C HIS A 92 -5.33 0.82 -15.83
N THR A 93 -4.64 1.89 -16.18
CA THR A 93 -3.97 2.79 -15.22
C THR A 93 -5.00 3.59 -14.44
N ALA A 94 -4.61 4.16 -13.30
CA ALA A 94 -5.49 5.01 -12.49
C ALA A 94 -6.06 6.18 -13.33
N SER A 95 -5.22 6.85 -14.12
CA SER A 95 -5.65 7.94 -15.00
C SER A 95 -6.57 7.48 -16.13
N GLU A 96 -6.41 6.26 -16.66
CA GLU A 96 -7.35 5.70 -17.65
C GLU A 96 -8.73 5.46 -17.04
N VAL A 97 -8.78 4.97 -15.80
CA VAL A 97 -10.03 4.78 -15.06
C VAL A 97 -10.73 6.12 -14.83
N GLU A 98 -9.99 7.12 -14.33
CA GLU A 98 -10.51 8.47 -14.12
C GLU A 98 -11.08 9.06 -15.41
N ARG A 99 -10.31 9.01 -16.51
CA ARG A 99 -10.79 9.48 -17.82
C ARG A 99 -12.04 8.74 -18.29
N ALA A 100 -12.07 7.41 -18.19
CA ALA A 100 -13.21 6.62 -18.63
C ALA A 100 -14.48 6.96 -17.84
N VAL A 101 -14.36 7.20 -16.53
CA VAL A 101 -15.49 7.67 -15.71
C VAL A 101 -15.91 9.09 -16.10
N ALA A 102 -14.95 10.00 -16.29
CA ALA A 102 -15.22 11.39 -16.63
C ALA A 102 -15.89 11.57 -18.01
N THR A 103 -15.53 10.75 -18.99
CA THR A 103 -16.11 10.78 -20.35
C THR A 103 -17.33 9.90 -20.52
N GLY A 104 -17.69 9.11 -19.50
CA GLY A 104 -18.80 8.17 -19.58
C GLY A 104 -18.54 6.93 -20.44
N ASP A 105 -17.27 6.56 -20.67
CA ASP A 105 -16.86 5.41 -21.49
C ASP A 105 -17.03 4.08 -20.73
N ASP A 106 -18.25 3.55 -20.72
CA ASP A 106 -18.56 2.24 -20.13
C ASP A 106 -17.86 1.08 -20.88
N LYS A 107 -17.58 1.24 -22.17
CA LYS A 107 -16.91 0.19 -22.97
C LYS A 107 -15.49 -0.09 -22.48
N ALA A 108 -14.78 0.89 -21.94
CA ALA A 108 -13.47 0.69 -21.32
C ALA A 108 -13.52 -0.40 -20.24
N PHE A 109 -14.55 -0.40 -19.38
CA PHE A 109 -14.69 -1.35 -18.27
C PHE A 109 -15.13 -2.74 -18.73
N THR A 110 -15.84 -2.86 -19.85
CA THR A 110 -16.23 -4.18 -20.40
C THR A 110 -15.06 -5.01 -20.90
N LYS A 111 -13.86 -4.42 -21.06
CA LYS A 111 -12.62 -5.13 -21.39
C LYS A 111 -12.08 -5.93 -20.20
N VAL A 112 -12.53 -5.63 -18.99
CA VAL A 112 -12.06 -6.28 -17.76
C VAL A 112 -12.83 -7.59 -17.54
N PRO A 113 -12.15 -8.74 -17.41
CA PRO A 113 -12.82 -10.01 -17.13
C PRO A 113 -13.68 -9.93 -15.86
N GLY A 114 -14.95 -10.35 -15.98
CA GLY A 114 -15.93 -10.29 -14.89
C GLY A 114 -16.79 -9.03 -14.86
N ILE A 115 -16.52 -8.03 -15.72
CA ILE A 115 -17.36 -6.83 -15.83
C ILE A 115 -18.21 -6.90 -17.10
N GLY A 116 -19.51 -7.17 -16.92
CA GLY A 116 -20.48 -7.10 -18.01
C GLY A 116 -20.98 -5.67 -18.29
N PRO A 117 -21.76 -5.45 -19.36
CA PRO A 117 -22.26 -4.13 -19.75
C PRO A 117 -23.05 -3.40 -18.65
N LYS A 118 -23.85 -4.14 -17.86
CA LYS A 118 -24.59 -3.57 -16.72
C LYS A 118 -23.64 -3.08 -15.61
N GLY A 119 -22.61 -3.87 -15.31
CA GLY A 119 -21.61 -3.50 -14.31
C GLY A 119 -20.79 -2.29 -14.73
N ALA A 120 -20.37 -2.26 -16.00
CA ALA A 120 -19.64 -1.13 -16.58
C ALA A 120 -20.40 0.20 -16.49
N ARG A 121 -21.69 0.21 -16.87
CA ARG A 121 -22.54 1.41 -16.74
C ARG A 121 -22.72 1.84 -15.30
N ARG A 122 -22.83 0.88 -14.38
CA ARG A 122 -22.94 1.16 -12.95
C ARG A 122 -21.67 1.80 -12.40
N ILE A 123 -20.49 1.31 -12.79
CA ILE A 123 -19.20 1.91 -12.42
C ILE A 123 -19.17 3.38 -12.83
N VAL A 124 -19.45 3.67 -14.10
CA VAL A 124 -19.45 5.04 -14.62
C VAL A 124 -20.45 5.91 -13.86
N LEU A 125 -21.68 5.45 -13.65
CA LEU A 125 -22.72 6.21 -12.97
C LEU A 125 -22.39 6.49 -11.50
N GLU A 126 -21.94 5.48 -10.76
CA GLU A 126 -21.69 5.59 -9.32
C GLU A 126 -20.40 6.34 -9.00
N LEU A 127 -19.41 6.32 -9.89
CA LEU A 127 -18.13 7.01 -9.71
C LEU A 127 -18.07 8.40 -10.37
N ALA A 128 -19.05 8.76 -11.20
CA ALA A 128 -19.13 10.07 -11.84
C ALA A 128 -19.00 11.20 -10.81
N GLY A 129 -18.03 12.10 -11.03
CA GLY A 129 -17.75 13.24 -10.16
C GLY A 129 -17.11 12.90 -8.80
N LYS A 130 -16.77 11.63 -8.53
CA LYS A 130 -16.11 11.21 -7.27
C LYS A 130 -14.63 10.90 -7.43
N LEU A 131 -14.20 10.51 -8.62
CA LEU A 131 -12.77 10.34 -8.93
C LEU A 131 -12.18 11.71 -9.25
N ILE A 132 -11.44 12.25 -8.29
CA ILE A 132 -10.50 13.34 -8.48
C ILE A 132 -9.20 12.79 -7.94
N LEU A 133 -8.34 12.29 -8.82
CA LEU A 133 -7.07 11.75 -8.37
C LEU A 133 -6.22 12.91 -7.87
N SER A 134 -5.83 12.83 -6.61
CA SER A 134 -4.87 13.77 -6.05
C SER A 134 -3.59 13.63 -6.90
N GLU A 135 -3.13 14.69 -7.57
CA GLU A 135 -1.81 14.66 -8.19
C GLU A 135 -0.78 14.40 -7.09
N SER A 136 -0.35 13.15 -6.94
CA SER A 136 0.82 12.85 -6.14
C SER A 136 2.00 13.43 -6.88
N GLN A 137 2.62 14.46 -6.30
CA GLN A 137 3.88 15.06 -6.71
C GLN A 137 4.94 13.97 -6.90
N GLY A 138 5.02 13.43 -8.11
CA GLY A 138 5.97 12.41 -8.52
C GLY A 138 7.16 13.04 -9.20
N GLU A 139 7.96 13.81 -8.44
CA GLU A 139 9.24 14.33 -8.97
C GLU A 139 10.25 14.59 -7.84
N GLU A 140 10.72 13.52 -7.19
CA GLU A 140 12.13 13.32 -6.79
C GLU A 140 12.29 12.04 -5.95
N ALA A 141 12.90 11.00 -6.53
CA ALA A 141 13.88 10.11 -5.88
C ALA A 141 14.31 8.96 -6.80
N ALA A 142 14.91 9.28 -7.95
CA ALA A 142 15.84 8.39 -8.61
C ALA A 142 17.27 8.90 -8.33
N ALA A 143 17.85 8.46 -7.21
CA ALA A 143 19.29 8.49 -7.02
C ALA A 143 19.72 7.36 -6.06
N PRO A 144 20.62 6.45 -6.47
CA PRO A 144 21.16 5.43 -5.59
C PRO A 144 22.11 6.11 -4.60
N ARG A 145 21.78 6.09 -3.30
CA ARG A 145 22.77 6.40 -2.26
C ARG A 145 23.71 5.22 -2.09
N ALA A 146 24.73 5.19 -2.94
CA ALA A 146 25.94 4.42 -2.70
C ALA A 146 26.68 4.98 -1.47
N GLY A 147 27.10 4.09 -0.57
CA GLY A 147 28.15 4.36 0.41
C GLY A 147 27.69 4.63 1.85
N TRP A 148 27.23 3.59 2.57
CA TRP A 148 27.36 3.59 4.03
C TRP A 148 28.65 2.88 4.44
N HIS A 149 29.76 3.62 4.43
CA HIS A 149 30.95 3.28 5.22
C HIS A 149 31.24 4.47 6.13
N GLY A 150 31.14 4.26 7.46
CA GLY A 150 31.39 5.32 8.43
C GLY A 150 30.78 5.06 9.79
N ASN A 151 31.52 4.32 10.61
CA ASN A 151 31.62 4.43 12.07
C ASN A 151 30.65 5.44 12.74
N ARG A 152 29.51 4.99 13.29
CA ARG A 152 28.67 5.78 14.20
C ARG A 152 28.99 5.45 15.66
N ARG A 153 30.13 5.97 16.14
CA ARG A 153 30.26 6.39 17.54
C ARG A 153 29.93 7.88 17.59
N SER A 154 29.19 8.27 18.62
CA SER A 154 28.78 9.65 18.99
C SER A 154 27.60 10.25 18.24
N LEU A 155 26.43 10.18 18.89
CA LEU A 155 25.53 11.29 19.27
C LEU A 155 24.11 10.71 19.47
N MET A 156 23.90 10.00 20.57
CA MET A 156 22.55 9.88 21.12
C MET A 156 22.37 11.03 22.10
N PRO A 157 21.41 11.95 21.88
CA PRO A 157 21.00 12.84 22.95
C PRO A 157 20.38 12.00 24.09
N SER A 158 20.83 12.25 25.31
CA SER A 158 20.34 11.55 26.49
C SER A 158 18.83 11.76 26.66
N PRO A 159 18.06 10.72 27.00
CA PRO A 159 16.62 10.87 27.18
C PRO A 159 16.31 11.72 28.43
N PRO A 160 15.20 12.49 28.41
CA PRO A 160 14.90 13.55 29.39
C PRO A 160 14.54 13.06 30.80
N TRP A 161 14.55 11.75 31.06
CA TRP A 161 14.21 11.14 32.36
C TRP A 161 15.43 10.68 33.16
N ALA A 162 16.66 10.90 32.65
CA ALA A 162 17.91 10.48 33.31
C ALA A 162 18.25 11.22 34.62
N GLY A 163 17.45 12.19 35.05
CA GLY A 163 17.67 13.01 36.25
C GLY A 163 16.97 12.55 37.54
N LEU A 164 16.14 11.50 37.52
CA LEU A 164 15.26 11.15 38.66
C LEU A 164 15.69 9.94 39.51
N LYS A 165 16.98 9.81 39.83
CA LYS A 165 17.47 8.79 40.79
C LYS A 165 18.46 9.34 41.82
N LYS A 166 18.10 10.42 42.51
CA LYS A 166 18.91 10.93 43.64
C LYS A 166 18.10 11.41 44.85
N THR A 167 17.05 10.68 45.21
CA THR A 167 16.45 10.83 46.55
C THR A 167 15.64 9.58 46.89
N LEU A 168 16.27 8.60 47.53
CA LEU A 168 15.69 7.62 48.47
C LEU A 168 16.67 6.44 48.63
N MET A 169 17.59 6.56 49.59
CA MET A 169 18.14 5.40 50.30
C MET A 169 18.07 5.73 51.80
N PRO A 170 17.27 4.99 52.61
CA PRO A 170 17.31 5.13 54.05
C PRO A 170 18.58 4.45 54.59
N ARG A 171 19.20 5.11 55.59
CA ARG A 171 20.34 4.59 56.33
C ARG A 171 19.88 3.40 57.19
N LEU A 172 20.49 2.24 57.00
CA LEU A 172 20.46 1.14 57.97
C LEU A 172 21.86 1.05 58.60
N THR A 173 21.93 1.34 59.90
CA THR A 173 23.08 1.09 60.77
C THR A 173 22.99 -0.33 61.34
N PRO A 174 24.09 -1.09 61.43
CA PRO A 174 24.10 -2.37 62.14
C PRO A 174 24.44 -2.18 63.63
N THR A 175 23.78 -2.97 64.48
CA THR A 175 24.28 -3.42 65.80
C THR A 175 24.86 -4.81 65.65
#